data_AF-A0A7X1L3B1-F1
#
_entry.id   AF-A0A7X1L3B1-F1
#
_cell.length_a   1.000
_cell.length_b   1.000
_cell.length_c   1.000
_cell.angle_alpha   90.00
_cell.angle_beta   90.00
_cell.angle_gamma   90.00
#
_symmetry.space_group_name_H-M   'P 1'
#
loop_
_entity.id
_entity.type
_entity.pdbx_description
1 polymer ?
#
loop_
_entity_poly.entity_id
_entity_poly.type
_entity_poly.pdbx_seq_one_letter_code
_entity_poly.pdbx_strand_id
1 'polypeptide(L)'
;MNVNIKTAYENGQLVLFFGAGCSLTSKDQYGNFLLSAKDLSKKIAEVAGWEYDGEPLSTVYSAAKKVLGNGLGDILIEQYKHCEPSKEYIKLSRYVWPRIYTINIDDALDMALIKNSPQKINIRHRFDKVVDQDQILKKLDFIKLNGSVDRIETGFIFSPNEYGDASAKPPLWYKELAEDFFRYTFLFIGTKLNEPLFYHQIARVKSETNSIERRSYVITPTASPIEISNVQTLNLEHIAGSVNDFAEWLVDNYPNPIPPTEIAYNRNPALRELFSKATVEEKEKYTSIFDDVFIVSRKSLKANKKPFIEERKIRPFYRGFKPDWVDIFDGVPAILSDTKKLNEIVVTGLKEENVKLIVVYGPAGSGKTTLLKQVAYQIYESKNIPCYFLERPTSDFKELIGELENLHGSRFCVFFDRLDAHALELKDLIEARIINNCLFVGSESQRKWKRKWKGELKDILGEHCASTLNVSAINKDDAQAILSKLEIFGPWTRLGKMSEVERLAELIERSKRQLLIGLLETTYGEGFEKIIEREFVEIKDEAEKAFIILVGLATLHRYHIRHEYVSRALSYLNISRSVSHFIGKLSGIVNYNNGVLLARHHVYAAIPEGNVTC
;
A
#
# COMPACT_ATOMS: atom_id res chain seq x y z
N MET A 1 -3.11 23.67 18.60
CA MET A 1 -2.78 22.24 18.41
C MET A 1 -1.29 22.01 18.58
N ASN A 2 -0.85 20.76 18.80
CA ASN A 2 0.56 20.41 19.00
C ASN A 2 1.32 20.16 17.67
N VAL A 3 2.64 20.02 17.77
CA VAL A 3 3.55 19.82 16.62
C VAL A 3 3.22 18.53 15.84
N ASN A 4 2.79 17.47 16.53
CA ASN A 4 2.47 16.20 15.87
C ASN A 4 1.22 16.31 14.99
N ILE A 5 0.19 17.03 15.42
CA ILE A 5 -1.00 17.31 14.59
C ILE A 5 -0.59 18.13 13.37
N LYS A 6 0.25 19.15 13.57
CA LYS A 6 0.79 19.98 12.48
C LYS A 6 1.53 19.14 11.43
N THR A 7 2.49 18.34 11.86
CA THR A 7 3.26 17.45 10.99
C THR A 7 2.37 16.39 10.31
N ALA A 8 1.39 15.83 11.02
CA ALA A 8 0.46 14.87 10.41
C ALA A 8 -0.40 15.52 9.32
N TYR A 9 -0.88 16.75 9.53
CA TYR A 9 -1.64 17.50 8.53
C TYR A 9 -0.78 17.83 7.29
N GLU A 10 0.41 18.41 7.48
CA GLU A 10 1.32 18.82 6.38
C GLU A 10 1.77 17.64 5.49
N ASN A 11 1.76 16.42 6.04
CA ASN A 11 2.15 15.19 5.33
C ASN A 11 0.96 14.32 4.89
N GLY A 12 -0.27 14.80 5.01
CA GLY A 12 -1.46 14.05 4.58
C GLY A 12 -1.70 12.76 5.37
N GLN A 13 -1.31 12.75 6.64
CA GLN A 13 -1.44 11.61 7.56
C GLN A 13 -2.45 11.84 8.68
N LEU A 14 -3.13 12.99 8.70
CA LEU A 14 -4.14 13.35 9.70
C LEU A 14 -5.55 13.00 9.20
N VAL A 15 -6.15 11.95 9.75
CA VAL A 15 -7.53 11.55 9.49
C VAL A 15 -8.46 12.17 10.52
N LEU A 16 -9.60 12.72 10.08
CA LEU A 16 -10.59 13.30 10.98
C LEU A 16 -11.70 12.29 11.28
N PHE A 17 -12.19 12.33 12.51
CA PHE A 17 -13.38 11.61 12.94
C PHE A 17 -14.32 12.55 13.69
N PHE A 18 -15.53 12.74 13.17
CA PHE A 18 -16.52 13.64 13.75
C PHE A 18 -17.63 12.88 14.48
N GLY A 19 -17.99 13.39 15.66
CA GLY A 19 -19.20 13.01 16.39
C GLY A 19 -20.22 14.13 16.50
N ALA A 20 -21.33 13.83 17.19
CA ALA A 20 -22.51 14.68 17.19
C ALA A 20 -22.25 16.09 17.74
N GLY A 21 -21.26 16.24 18.62
CA GLY A 21 -20.87 17.53 19.17
C GLY A 21 -20.37 18.55 18.13
N CYS A 22 -19.96 18.09 16.95
CA CYS A 22 -19.49 18.98 15.87
C CYS A 22 -20.62 19.60 15.05
N SER A 23 -21.80 18.99 15.04
CA SER A 23 -22.94 19.45 14.23
C SER A 23 -23.87 20.41 14.99
N LEU A 24 -23.69 20.61 16.30
CA LEU A 24 -24.62 21.37 17.15
C LEU A 24 -24.79 22.86 16.77
N THR A 25 -23.78 23.46 16.13
CA THR A 25 -23.83 24.86 15.67
C THR A 25 -24.31 25.00 14.22
N SER A 26 -24.54 23.88 13.53
CA SER A 26 -25.25 23.84 12.25
C SER A 26 -26.76 24.00 12.48
N LYS A 27 -27.51 24.29 11.42
CA LYS A 27 -28.95 24.48 11.50
C LYS A 27 -29.73 23.52 10.62
N ASP A 28 -30.96 23.23 11.00
CA ASP A 28 -31.93 22.49 10.21
C ASP A 28 -32.48 23.34 9.04
N GLN A 29 -33.37 22.73 8.24
CA GLN A 29 -34.06 23.40 7.13
C GLN A 29 -34.93 24.60 7.54
N TYR A 30 -35.24 24.75 8.84
CA TYR A 30 -36.04 25.83 9.40
C TYR A 30 -35.17 26.92 10.07
N GLY A 31 -33.86 26.75 10.09
CA GLY A 31 -32.90 27.69 10.68
C GLY A 31 -32.69 27.52 12.19
N ASN A 32 -33.21 26.46 12.81
CA ASN A 32 -32.96 26.13 14.21
C ASN A 32 -31.67 25.32 14.35
N PHE A 33 -30.98 25.41 15.50
CA PHE A 33 -29.81 24.58 15.76
C PHE A 33 -30.16 23.09 15.77
N LEU A 34 -29.27 22.26 15.24
CA LEU A 34 -29.46 20.82 15.23
C LEU A 34 -29.56 20.27 16.65
N LEU A 35 -30.51 19.34 16.84
CA LEU A 35 -30.79 18.77 18.15
C LEU A 35 -29.62 17.93 18.66
N SER A 36 -29.26 18.14 19.93
CA SER A 36 -28.37 17.23 20.63
C SER A 36 -29.02 15.86 20.83
N ALA A 37 -28.23 14.84 21.17
CA ALA A 37 -28.79 13.52 21.48
C ALA A 37 -29.86 13.57 22.59
N LYS A 38 -29.69 14.46 23.58
CA LYS A 38 -30.66 14.67 24.67
C LYS A 38 -31.95 15.31 24.15
N ASP A 39 -31.83 16.35 23.34
CA ASP A 39 -33.00 17.08 22.82
C ASP A 39 -33.79 16.23 21.81
N LEU A 40 -33.08 15.43 20.99
CA LEU A 40 -33.69 14.44 20.11
C LEU A 40 -34.43 13.36 20.92
N SER A 41 -33.85 12.89 22.03
CA SER A 41 -34.51 11.92 22.92
C SER A 41 -35.82 12.49 23.46
N LYS A 42 -35.80 13.73 23.95
CA LYS A 42 -37.00 14.43 24.41
C LYS A 42 -38.05 14.57 23.31
N LYS A 43 -37.64 14.94 22.09
CA LYS A 43 -38.54 15.09 20.95
C LYS A 43 -39.19 13.77 20.54
N ILE A 44 -38.41 12.70 20.48
CA ILE A 44 -38.93 11.36 20.15
C ILE A 44 -39.92 10.88 21.23
N ALA A 45 -39.60 11.08 22.51
CA ALA A 45 -40.50 10.73 23.62
C ALA A 45 -41.82 11.51 23.54
N GLU A 46 -41.77 12.81 23.29
CA GLU A 46 -42.95 13.66 23.11
C GLU A 46 -43.84 13.16 21.97
N VAL A 47 -43.26 12.87 20.80
CA VAL A 47 -44.02 12.35 19.64
C VAL A 47 -44.57 10.94 19.90
N ALA A 48 -43.87 10.12 20.70
CA ALA A 48 -44.34 8.81 21.13
C ALA A 48 -45.39 8.86 22.26
N GLY A 49 -45.69 10.03 22.81
CA GLY A 49 -46.63 10.20 23.93
C GLY A 49 -46.08 9.74 25.28
N TRP A 50 -44.76 9.82 25.47
CA TRP A 50 -44.06 9.44 26.70
C TRP A 50 -43.53 10.65 27.46
N GLU A 51 -43.51 10.52 28.78
CA GLU A 51 -42.75 11.45 29.64
C GLU A 51 -41.25 11.13 29.51
N TYR A 52 -40.43 12.18 29.37
CA TYR A 52 -38.98 12.03 29.24
C TYR A 52 -38.28 12.27 30.58
N ASP A 53 -37.60 11.26 31.10
CA ASP A 53 -36.91 11.29 32.41
C ASP A 53 -35.37 11.25 32.28
N GLY A 54 -34.85 11.65 31.12
CA GLY A 54 -33.40 11.70 30.89
C GLY A 54 -32.80 10.40 30.36
N GLU A 55 -33.62 9.51 29.81
CA GLU A 55 -33.16 8.28 29.16
C GLU A 55 -32.20 8.60 27.99
N PRO A 56 -31.20 7.74 27.72
CA PRO A 56 -30.28 7.94 26.61
C PRO A 56 -30.98 7.69 25.28
N LEU A 57 -30.53 8.41 24.24
CA LEU A 57 -31.08 8.31 22.89
C LEU A 57 -31.19 6.88 22.37
N SER A 58 -30.20 6.03 22.64
CA SER A 58 -30.21 4.63 22.21
C SER A 58 -31.41 3.83 22.76
N THR A 59 -31.85 4.16 23.99
CA THR A 59 -33.01 3.52 24.64
C THR A 59 -34.31 4.08 24.11
N VAL A 60 -34.44 5.42 24.05
CA VAL A 60 -35.65 6.08 23.53
C VAL A 60 -35.87 5.70 22.06
N TYR A 61 -34.82 5.73 21.23
CA TYR A 61 -34.87 5.33 19.83
C TYR A 61 -35.33 3.87 19.67
N SER A 62 -34.73 2.94 20.44
CA SER A 62 -35.10 1.53 20.36
C SER A 62 -36.56 1.26 20.77
N ALA A 63 -37.06 1.98 21.77
CA ALA A 63 -38.45 1.87 22.20
C ALA A 63 -39.38 2.49 21.14
N ALA A 64 -39.07 3.70 20.68
CA ALA A 64 -39.90 4.45 19.73
C ALA A 64 -39.99 3.76 18.37
N LYS A 65 -38.96 3.04 17.94
CA LYS A 65 -38.97 2.27 16.68
C LYS A 65 -40.13 1.27 16.62
N LYS A 66 -40.54 0.69 17.76
CA LYS A 66 -41.69 -0.22 17.83
C LYS A 66 -43.05 0.49 17.78
N VAL A 67 -43.12 1.72 18.29
CA VAL A 67 -44.37 2.48 18.42
C VAL A 67 -44.63 3.36 17.19
N LEU A 68 -43.62 4.11 16.78
CA LEU A 68 -43.71 5.09 15.68
C LEU A 68 -43.45 4.46 14.31
N GLY A 69 -42.80 3.30 14.24
CA GLY A 69 -42.45 2.64 12.98
C GLY A 69 -41.72 3.59 12.02
N ASN A 70 -42.31 3.82 10.85
CA ASN A 70 -41.75 4.72 9.82
C ASN A 70 -41.71 6.20 10.26
N GLY A 71 -42.60 6.64 11.15
CA GLY A 71 -42.65 8.02 11.63
C GLY A 71 -41.38 8.45 12.36
N LEU A 72 -40.60 7.50 12.88
CA LEU A 72 -39.27 7.79 13.45
C LEU A 72 -38.28 8.27 12.38
N GLY A 73 -38.35 7.71 11.17
CA GLY A 73 -37.53 8.15 10.04
C GLY A 73 -37.89 9.57 9.61
N ASP A 74 -39.18 9.91 9.61
CA ASP A 74 -39.67 11.25 9.25
C ASP A 74 -39.14 12.31 10.22
N ILE A 75 -39.14 12.01 11.53
CA ILE A 75 -38.54 12.89 12.55
C ILE A 75 -37.04 13.13 12.25
N LEU A 76 -36.29 12.08 11.92
CA LEU A 76 -34.86 12.24 11.63
C LEU A 76 -34.62 13.04 10.34
N ILE A 77 -35.42 12.83 9.29
CA ILE A 77 -35.33 13.60 8.05
C ILE A 77 -35.64 15.06 8.31
N GLU A 78 -36.72 15.35 9.03
CA GLU A 78 -37.14 16.72 9.35
C GLU A 78 -36.03 17.49 10.08
N GLN A 79 -35.33 16.82 11.00
CA GLN A 79 -34.34 17.45 11.86
C GLN A 79 -32.93 17.53 11.26
N TYR A 80 -32.55 16.58 10.38
CA TYR A 80 -31.14 16.41 9.99
C TYR A 80 -30.89 16.42 8.48
N LYS A 81 -31.92 16.65 7.65
CA LYS A 81 -31.79 16.82 6.21
C LYS A 81 -31.92 18.29 5.81
N HIS A 82 -31.25 18.67 4.73
CA HIS A 82 -31.18 20.03 4.21
C HIS A 82 -30.60 21.02 5.23
N CYS A 83 -29.58 20.58 5.97
CA CYS A 83 -28.95 21.39 7.00
C CYS A 83 -28.12 22.55 6.42
N GLU A 84 -28.12 23.68 7.12
CA GLU A 84 -27.15 24.75 6.91
C GLU A 84 -25.87 24.44 7.71
N PRO A 85 -24.70 24.29 7.06
CA PRO A 85 -23.46 23.99 7.77
C PRO A 85 -23.01 25.13 8.68
N SER A 86 -22.46 24.75 9.83
CA SER A 86 -21.82 25.68 10.75
C SER A 86 -20.62 26.40 10.14
N LYS A 87 -20.23 27.54 10.73
CA LYS A 87 -19.04 28.29 10.29
C LYS A 87 -17.77 27.45 10.41
N GLU A 88 -17.71 26.59 11.42
CA GLU A 88 -16.61 25.66 11.67
C GLU A 88 -16.50 24.62 10.56
N TYR A 89 -17.62 24.00 10.14
CA TYR A 89 -17.63 23.08 8.99
C TYR A 89 -17.25 23.78 7.69
N ILE A 90 -17.72 25.02 7.46
CA ILE A 90 -17.32 25.80 6.28
C ILE A 90 -15.81 26.10 6.28
N LYS A 91 -15.20 26.37 7.44
CA LYS A 91 -13.74 26.56 7.55
C LYS A 91 -13.00 25.25 7.28
N LEU A 92 -13.37 24.17 7.97
CA LEU A 92 -12.72 22.87 7.88
C LEU A 92 -12.79 22.26 6.48
N SER A 93 -13.90 22.45 5.79
CA SER A 93 -14.11 21.92 4.45
C SER A 93 -13.19 22.52 3.39
N ARG A 94 -12.54 23.67 3.64
CA ARG A 94 -11.58 24.30 2.70
C ARG A 94 -10.20 23.64 2.70
N TYR A 95 -9.94 22.77 3.66
CA TYR A 95 -8.65 22.10 3.84
C TYR A 95 -8.67 20.69 3.24
N VAL A 96 -7.49 20.16 2.96
CA VAL A 96 -7.30 18.85 2.34
C VAL A 96 -7.21 17.78 3.42
N TRP A 97 -7.95 16.70 3.23
CA TRP A 97 -7.98 15.58 4.15
C TRP A 97 -7.68 14.25 3.43
N PRO A 98 -6.89 13.36 4.04
CA PRO A 98 -6.69 12.00 3.54
C PRO A 98 -7.99 11.18 3.58
N ARG A 99 -8.77 11.34 4.64
CA ARG A 99 -10.05 10.67 4.84
C ARG A 99 -10.80 11.37 5.97
N ILE A 100 -12.13 11.35 5.93
CA ILE A 100 -12.98 11.82 7.04
C ILE A 100 -13.98 10.72 7.37
N TYR A 101 -14.10 10.40 8.65
CA TYR A 101 -15.15 9.54 9.20
C TYR A 101 -16.13 10.36 10.02
N THR A 102 -17.40 9.96 9.99
CA THR A 102 -18.41 10.52 10.89
C THR A 102 -19.38 9.45 11.38
N ILE A 103 -19.83 9.58 12.62
CA ILE A 103 -20.97 8.86 13.17
C ILE A 103 -22.27 9.68 13.10
N ASN A 104 -22.18 10.91 12.59
CA ASN A 104 -23.35 11.77 12.43
C ASN A 104 -24.15 11.34 11.21
N ILE A 105 -25.47 11.48 11.33
CA ILE A 105 -26.41 11.12 10.26
C ILE A 105 -26.86 12.33 9.45
N ASP A 106 -26.62 13.55 9.95
CA ASP A 106 -26.97 14.82 9.30
C ASP A 106 -26.18 15.05 8.02
N ASP A 107 -26.69 15.92 7.15
CA ASP A 107 -26.06 16.31 5.88
C ASP A 107 -25.28 17.63 5.95
N ALA A 108 -25.07 18.22 7.13
CA ALA A 108 -24.45 19.53 7.26
C ALA A 108 -22.98 19.52 6.78
N LEU A 109 -22.19 18.54 7.23
CA LEU A 109 -20.79 18.42 6.80
C LEU A 109 -20.69 18.03 5.31
N ASP A 110 -21.62 17.21 4.83
CA ASP A 110 -21.77 16.80 3.43
C ASP A 110 -21.86 18.05 2.54
N MET A 111 -22.78 18.96 2.88
CA MET A 111 -23.00 20.22 2.15
C MET A 111 -21.79 21.15 2.23
N ALA A 112 -21.13 21.24 3.39
CA ALA A 112 -19.91 22.04 3.53
C ALA A 112 -18.77 21.52 2.64
N LEU A 113 -18.53 20.21 2.65
CA LEU A 113 -17.49 19.56 1.85
C LEU A 113 -17.75 19.68 0.36
N ILE A 114 -18.98 19.40 -0.10
CA ILE A 114 -19.35 19.51 -1.52
C ILE A 114 -19.13 20.93 -2.05
N LYS A 115 -19.43 21.95 -1.24
CA LYS A 115 -19.36 23.35 -1.66
C LYS A 115 -17.95 23.95 -1.59
N ASN A 116 -17.15 23.60 -0.58
CA ASN A 116 -15.93 24.33 -0.26
C ASN A 116 -14.63 23.51 -0.41
N SER A 117 -14.72 22.19 -0.58
CA SER A 117 -13.53 21.35 -0.63
C SER A 117 -12.72 21.52 -1.91
N PRO A 118 -11.38 21.60 -1.82
CA PRO A 118 -10.52 21.52 -3.00
C PRO A 118 -10.45 20.09 -3.59
N GLN A 119 -11.08 19.12 -2.94
CA GLN A 119 -11.10 17.71 -3.35
C GLN A 119 -12.46 17.32 -3.91
N LYS A 120 -12.49 16.40 -4.87
CA LYS A 120 -13.72 15.72 -5.29
C LYS A 120 -14.23 14.82 -4.17
N ILE A 121 -15.41 15.14 -3.65
CA ILE A 121 -16.01 14.41 -2.53
C ILE A 121 -16.68 13.13 -3.01
N ASN A 122 -16.34 12.01 -2.37
CA ASN A 122 -17.03 10.74 -2.49
C ASN A 122 -17.68 10.42 -1.14
N ILE A 123 -18.99 10.58 -1.05
CA ILE A 123 -19.73 10.15 0.15
C ILE A 123 -19.83 8.62 0.11
N ARG A 124 -19.36 7.96 1.17
CA ARG A 124 -19.34 6.50 1.33
C ARG A 124 -20.21 6.11 2.50
N HIS A 125 -21.04 5.10 2.30
CA HIS A 125 -21.82 4.49 3.37
C HIS A 125 -21.13 3.22 3.89
N ARG A 126 -21.45 2.84 5.12
CA ARG A 126 -20.78 1.78 5.89
C ARG A 126 -20.60 0.41 5.18
N PHE A 127 -21.45 0.07 4.21
CA PHE A 127 -21.38 -1.19 3.44
C PHE A 127 -20.86 -1.02 2.00
N ASP A 128 -20.57 0.21 1.56
CA ASP A 128 -20.00 0.42 0.24
C ASP A 128 -18.64 -0.26 0.12
N LYS A 129 -18.27 -0.61 -1.12
CA LYS A 129 -16.97 -1.21 -1.41
C LYS A 129 -15.85 -0.29 -0.92
N VAL A 130 -14.98 -0.83 -0.07
CA VAL A 130 -13.75 -0.14 0.37
C VAL A 130 -12.83 0.01 -0.83
N VAL A 131 -12.35 1.23 -1.03
CA VAL A 131 -11.39 1.61 -2.07
C VAL A 131 -10.12 2.13 -1.44
N ASP A 132 -9.02 1.98 -2.16
CA ASP A 132 -7.74 2.54 -1.75
C ASP A 132 -7.84 4.08 -1.75
N GLN A 133 -7.16 4.70 -0.79
CA GLN A 133 -7.07 6.15 -0.71
C GLN A 133 -6.34 6.73 -1.92
N ASP A 134 -6.84 7.86 -2.41
CA ASP A 134 -6.17 8.66 -3.44
C ASP A 134 -4.81 9.19 -2.93
N GLN A 135 -3.72 8.73 -3.54
CA GLN A 135 -2.37 9.05 -3.11
C GLN A 135 -2.00 10.53 -3.30
N ILE A 136 -2.64 11.22 -4.25
CA ILE A 136 -2.45 12.67 -4.48
C ILE A 136 -3.53 13.53 -3.83
N LEU A 137 -4.42 12.91 -3.05
CA LEU A 137 -5.42 13.60 -2.23
C LEU A 137 -6.37 14.48 -3.05
N LYS A 138 -6.62 14.22 -4.33
CA LYS A 138 -7.60 14.99 -5.13
C LYS A 138 -9.03 14.52 -4.90
N LYS A 139 -9.22 13.29 -4.45
CA LYS A 139 -10.49 12.76 -3.99
C LYS A 139 -10.49 12.61 -2.47
N LEU A 140 -11.60 12.95 -1.85
CA LEU A 140 -11.85 12.72 -0.43
C LEU A 140 -12.97 11.69 -0.29
N ASP A 141 -12.64 10.52 0.24
CA ASP A 141 -13.69 9.63 0.76
C ASP A 141 -14.15 10.16 2.12
N PHE A 142 -15.43 10.51 2.20
CA PHE A 142 -16.12 10.92 3.41
C PHE A 142 -17.11 9.82 3.84
N ILE A 143 -16.84 9.18 4.97
CA ILE A 143 -17.48 7.92 5.37
C ILE A 143 -18.53 8.19 6.45
N LYS A 144 -19.78 7.82 6.17
CA LYS A 144 -20.90 7.84 7.13
C LYS A 144 -21.09 6.45 7.75
N LEU A 145 -20.60 6.29 8.98
CA LEU A 145 -20.50 4.99 9.67
C LEU A 145 -21.84 4.51 10.22
N ASN A 146 -22.63 5.39 10.84
CA ASN A 146 -23.88 5.02 11.52
C ASN A 146 -25.14 5.19 10.67
N GLY A 147 -24.97 5.50 9.38
CA GLY A 147 -26.07 5.78 8.45
C GLY A 147 -26.10 7.24 8.00
N SER A 148 -27.12 7.59 7.21
CA SER A 148 -27.33 8.95 6.69
C SER A 148 -28.83 9.17 6.52
N VAL A 149 -29.31 10.39 6.79
CA VAL A 149 -30.70 10.75 6.48
C VAL A 149 -30.99 10.80 4.97
N ASP A 150 -29.96 10.87 4.13
CA ASP A 150 -30.12 10.70 2.68
C ASP A 150 -30.41 9.27 2.26
N ARG A 151 -30.18 8.30 3.15
CA ARG A 151 -30.21 6.86 2.85
C ARG A 151 -30.86 6.04 3.96
N ILE A 152 -32.03 6.48 4.41
CA ILE A 152 -32.76 5.89 5.54
C ILE A 152 -33.11 4.41 5.34
N GLU A 153 -33.25 3.97 4.09
CA GLU A 153 -33.60 2.59 3.73
C GLU A 153 -32.50 1.60 4.12
N THR A 154 -31.27 2.09 4.25
CA THR A 154 -30.16 1.29 4.77
C THR A 154 -30.20 1.17 6.29
N GLY A 155 -31.01 1.98 6.99
CA GLY A 155 -31.12 2.01 8.45
C GLY A 155 -29.92 2.68 9.14
N PHE A 156 -30.00 2.74 10.46
CA PHE A 156 -29.03 3.40 11.33
C PHE A 156 -28.40 2.42 12.34
N ILE A 157 -27.29 2.85 12.96
CA ILE A 157 -26.70 2.18 14.12
C ILE A 157 -26.83 3.13 15.31
N PHE A 158 -27.90 2.97 16.10
CA PHE A 158 -28.18 3.79 17.28
C PHE A 158 -28.53 2.98 18.53
N SER A 159 -29.20 1.85 18.36
CA SER A 159 -29.67 1.00 19.46
C SER A 159 -28.70 -0.13 19.81
N PRO A 160 -28.75 -0.66 21.04
CA PRO A 160 -27.92 -1.81 21.42
C PRO A 160 -28.10 -3.03 20.49
N ASN A 161 -29.32 -3.26 19.98
CA ASN A 161 -29.59 -4.35 19.04
C ASN A 161 -28.87 -4.12 17.70
N GLU A 162 -28.89 -2.90 17.16
CA GLU A 162 -28.20 -2.57 15.90
C GLU A 162 -26.67 -2.65 16.07
N TYR A 163 -26.15 -2.22 17.22
CA TYR A 163 -24.75 -2.42 17.58
C TYR A 163 -24.38 -3.91 17.69
N GLY A 164 -25.29 -4.74 18.22
CA GLY A 164 -25.14 -6.20 18.28
C GLY A 164 -25.10 -6.85 16.89
N ASP A 165 -26.06 -6.52 16.04
CA ASP A 165 -26.15 -7.03 14.66
C ASP A 165 -24.93 -6.62 13.83
N ALA A 166 -24.50 -5.36 13.96
CA ALA A 166 -23.30 -4.86 13.31
C ALA A 166 -22.02 -5.48 13.90
N SER A 167 -22.02 -5.95 15.15
CA SER A 167 -20.87 -6.68 15.71
C SER A 167 -20.77 -8.09 15.13
N ALA A 168 -21.91 -8.75 14.92
CA ALA A 168 -21.99 -10.07 14.28
C ALA A 168 -21.62 -10.01 12.79
N LYS A 169 -22.03 -8.95 12.09
CA LYS A 169 -21.65 -8.69 10.69
C LYS A 169 -21.07 -7.28 10.52
N PRO A 170 -19.77 -7.09 10.81
CA PRO A 170 -19.14 -5.77 10.80
C PRO A 170 -19.22 -5.10 9.42
N PRO A 171 -19.70 -3.84 9.34
CA PRO A 171 -19.67 -3.06 8.11
C PRO A 171 -18.25 -2.93 7.56
N LEU A 172 -18.12 -2.89 6.23
CA LEU A 172 -16.81 -2.89 5.56
C LEU A 172 -15.96 -1.68 5.98
N TRP A 173 -16.59 -0.51 6.09
CA TRP A 173 -15.88 0.70 6.50
C TRP A 173 -15.55 0.78 7.99
N TYR A 174 -16.23 0.02 8.85
CA TYR A 174 -15.82 -0.15 10.25
C TYR A 174 -14.56 -1.02 10.35
N LYS A 175 -14.44 -2.05 9.49
CA LYS A 175 -13.21 -2.84 9.39
C LYS A 175 -12.05 -1.97 8.91
N GLU A 176 -12.28 -1.17 7.87
CA GLU A 176 -11.29 -0.25 7.32
C GLU A 176 -10.90 0.85 8.31
N LEU A 177 -11.85 1.43 9.05
CA LEU A 177 -11.58 2.43 10.10
C LEU A 177 -10.55 1.91 11.13
N ALA A 178 -10.70 0.65 11.55
CA ALA A 178 -9.73 0.05 12.49
C ALA A 178 -8.35 -0.12 11.84
N GLU A 179 -8.27 -0.55 10.59
CA GLU A 179 -6.98 -0.60 9.88
C GLU A 179 -6.34 0.79 9.73
N ASP A 180 -7.12 1.79 9.37
CA ASP A 180 -6.67 3.17 9.25
C ASP A 180 -6.17 3.73 10.57
N PHE A 181 -6.80 3.38 11.69
CA PHE A 181 -6.39 3.82 13.02
C PHE A 181 -4.96 3.40 13.38
N PHE A 182 -4.48 2.26 12.85
CA PHE A 182 -3.08 1.86 12.99
C PHE A 182 -2.14 2.51 11.96
N ARG A 183 -2.68 2.96 10.81
CA ARG A 183 -1.91 3.53 9.69
C ARG A 183 -1.71 5.04 9.80
N TYR A 184 -2.65 5.77 10.38
CA TYR A 184 -2.72 7.23 10.39
C TYR A 184 -2.77 7.82 11.79
N THR A 185 -2.53 9.12 11.88
CA THR A 185 -2.82 9.91 13.07
C THR A 185 -4.29 10.34 13.00
N PHE A 186 -5.07 10.03 14.03
CA PHE A 186 -6.47 10.44 14.11
C PHE A 186 -6.66 11.69 14.96
N LEU A 187 -7.61 12.52 14.55
CA LEU A 187 -8.18 13.59 15.34
C LEU A 187 -9.68 13.37 15.49
N PHE A 188 -10.09 12.90 16.67
CA PHE A 188 -11.49 12.73 17.04
C PHE A 188 -12.03 14.03 17.61
N ILE A 189 -13.14 14.54 17.09
CA ILE A 189 -13.71 15.84 17.48
C ILE A 189 -15.19 15.68 17.77
N GLY A 190 -15.67 16.28 18.86
CA GLY A 190 -17.10 16.29 19.20
C GLY A 190 -17.65 14.92 19.60
N THR A 191 -16.78 14.01 20.04
CA THR A 191 -17.15 12.67 20.53
C THR A 191 -16.34 12.30 21.76
N LYS A 192 -16.97 11.60 22.70
CA LYS A 192 -16.30 10.93 23.83
C LYS A 192 -15.81 9.52 23.48
N LEU A 193 -15.90 9.14 22.20
CA LEU A 193 -15.56 7.82 21.66
C LEU A 193 -16.33 6.65 22.26
N ASN A 194 -17.57 6.85 22.68
CA ASN A 194 -18.43 5.74 23.09
C ASN A 194 -18.94 4.95 21.87
N GLU A 195 -18.04 4.19 21.22
CA GLU A 195 -18.29 3.53 19.94
C GLU A 195 -17.83 2.06 19.99
N PRO A 196 -18.69 1.14 20.50
CA PRO A 196 -18.33 -0.26 20.74
C PRO A 196 -17.86 -1.01 19.50
N LEU A 197 -18.42 -0.72 18.32
CA LEU A 197 -18.00 -1.39 17.08
C LEU A 197 -16.57 -1.04 16.72
N PHE A 198 -16.18 0.23 16.89
CA PHE A 198 -14.80 0.65 16.66
C PHE A 198 -13.84 -0.08 17.60
N TYR A 199 -14.15 -0.16 18.90
CA TYR A 199 -13.33 -0.90 19.86
C TYR A 199 -13.23 -2.39 19.54
N HIS A 200 -14.35 -3.02 19.15
CA HIS A 200 -14.35 -4.41 18.71
C HIS A 200 -13.44 -4.63 17.49
N GLN A 201 -13.50 -3.73 16.50
CA GLN A 201 -12.65 -3.83 15.32
C GLN A 201 -11.17 -3.55 15.62
N ILE A 202 -10.84 -2.61 16.51
CA ILE A 202 -9.46 -2.41 16.99
C ILE A 202 -8.95 -3.68 17.66
N ALA A 203 -9.72 -4.25 18.58
CA ALA A 203 -9.32 -5.45 19.31
C ALA A 203 -9.06 -6.63 18.36
N ARG A 204 -9.91 -6.78 17.33
CA ARG A 204 -9.72 -7.74 16.24
C ARG A 204 -8.42 -7.49 15.47
N VAL A 205 -8.18 -6.25 15.01
CA VAL A 205 -6.94 -5.94 14.26
C VAL A 205 -5.70 -6.12 15.13
N LYS A 206 -5.75 -5.81 16.44
CA LYS A 206 -4.64 -6.07 17.38
C LYS A 206 -4.35 -7.54 17.53
N SER A 207 -5.38 -8.34 17.82
CA SER A 207 -5.23 -9.79 18.04
C SER A 207 -4.76 -10.49 16.78
N GLU A 208 -5.18 -9.98 15.62
CA GLU A 208 -4.68 -10.37 14.34
C GLU A 208 -3.21 -9.92 14.20
N THR A 209 -2.94 -8.63 14.04
CA THR A 209 -1.71 -8.15 13.38
C THR A 209 -0.54 -7.79 14.31
N ASN A 210 -0.69 -7.86 15.64
CA ASN A 210 0.24 -7.26 16.61
C ASN A 210 0.56 -5.77 16.32
N SER A 211 -0.35 -5.07 15.66
CA SER A 211 -0.18 -3.64 15.34
C SER A 211 -0.24 -2.79 16.61
N ILE A 212 0.57 -1.74 16.63
CA ILE A 212 0.62 -0.76 17.71
C ILE A 212 -0.01 0.53 17.20
N GLU A 213 -0.93 1.11 17.97
CA GLU A 213 -1.58 2.37 17.62
C GLU A 213 -0.57 3.50 17.49
N ARG A 214 -0.78 4.33 16.47
CA ARG A 214 -0.09 5.62 16.38
C ARG A 214 -0.66 6.59 17.39
N ARG A 215 0.19 7.53 17.83
CA ARG A 215 -0.24 8.63 18.69
C ARG A 215 -1.34 9.43 17.98
N SER A 216 -2.53 9.47 18.58
CA SER A 216 -3.71 10.15 18.04
C SER A 216 -4.37 11.03 19.13
N TYR A 217 -5.42 11.77 18.79
CA TYR A 217 -5.92 12.87 19.63
C TYR A 217 -7.43 12.92 19.70
N VAL A 218 -7.95 13.37 20.85
CA VAL A 218 -9.39 13.63 21.07
C VAL A 218 -9.56 15.07 21.52
N ILE A 219 -10.40 15.83 20.82
CA ILE A 219 -10.77 17.20 21.16
C ILE A 219 -12.17 17.22 21.76
N THR A 220 -12.25 17.55 23.05
CA THR A 220 -13.52 17.89 23.73
C THR A 220 -13.29 19.07 24.68
N PRO A 221 -14.30 19.94 24.90
CA PRO A 221 -14.11 21.14 25.72
C PRO A 221 -13.66 20.82 27.15
N THR A 222 -14.19 19.72 27.69
CA THR A 222 -13.84 19.19 29.00
C THR A 222 -13.70 17.67 28.93
N ALA A 223 -12.87 17.12 29.82
CA ALA A 223 -12.78 15.70 30.11
C ALA A 223 -12.38 15.51 31.58
N SER A 224 -13.04 14.58 32.25
CA SER A 224 -12.69 14.14 33.60
C SER A 224 -11.38 13.35 33.59
N PRO A 225 -10.69 13.21 34.74
CA PRO A 225 -9.49 12.37 34.84
C PRO A 225 -9.74 10.91 34.38
N ILE A 226 -10.94 10.39 34.60
CA ILE A 226 -11.34 9.04 34.15
C ILE A 226 -11.43 8.99 32.63
N GLU A 227 -12.07 9.97 31.99
CA GLU A 227 -12.17 10.03 30.52
C GLU A 227 -10.78 10.18 29.87
N ILE A 228 -9.91 11.02 30.44
CA ILE A 228 -8.52 11.18 29.97
C ILE A 228 -7.76 9.86 30.09
N SER A 229 -7.85 9.18 31.24
CA SER A 229 -7.20 7.88 31.44
C SER A 229 -7.76 6.80 30.50
N ASN A 230 -9.06 6.85 30.20
CA ASN A 230 -9.70 5.88 29.30
C ASN A 230 -9.18 6.02 27.86
N VAL A 231 -9.11 7.23 27.31
CA VAL A 231 -8.64 7.43 25.93
C VAL A 231 -7.14 7.12 25.79
N GLN A 232 -6.35 7.33 26.85
CA GLN A 232 -4.92 6.96 26.87
C GLN A 232 -4.67 5.46 26.66
N THR A 233 -5.64 4.59 26.98
CA THR A 233 -5.53 3.13 26.71
C THR A 233 -5.38 2.79 25.22
N LEU A 234 -5.78 3.70 24.34
CA LEU A 234 -5.67 3.60 22.88
C LEU A 234 -4.60 4.53 22.30
N ASN A 235 -3.63 4.94 23.11
CA ASN A 235 -2.59 5.91 22.75
C ASN A 235 -3.17 7.26 22.25
N LEU A 236 -4.32 7.66 22.80
CA LEU A 236 -4.94 8.94 22.52
C LEU A 236 -4.56 9.98 23.57
N GLU A 237 -4.32 11.20 23.11
CA GLU A 237 -4.14 12.37 23.95
C GLU A 237 -5.40 13.23 23.92
N HIS A 238 -5.91 13.57 25.10
CA HIS A 238 -6.99 14.55 25.20
C HIS A 238 -6.43 15.96 25.05
N ILE A 239 -7.09 16.76 24.22
CA ILE A 239 -6.83 18.19 24.05
C ILE A 239 -8.12 18.92 24.43
N ALA A 240 -8.06 19.77 25.46
CA ALA A 240 -9.16 20.63 25.82
C ALA A 240 -9.41 21.66 24.70
N GLY A 241 -10.59 21.58 24.08
CA GLY A 241 -10.98 22.46 22.99
C GLY A 241 -12.24 22.00 22.26
N SER A 242 -12.64 22.76 21.25
CA SER A 242 -13.81 22.55 20.43
C SER A 242 -13.45 22.40 18.95
N VAL A 243 -14.45 22.06 18.13
CA VAL A 243 -14.30 22.09 16.66
C VAL A 243 -13.94 23.49 16.15
N ASN A 244 -14.43 24.55 16.83
CA ASN A 244 -14.08 25.93 16.49
C ASN A 244 -12.59 26.19 16.76
N ASP A 245 -12.05 25.76 17.89
CA ASP A 245 -10.63 25.95 18.21
C ASP A 245 -9.70 25.26 17.19
N PHE A 246 -10.12 24.09 16.68
CA PHE A 246 -9.39 23.43 15.60
C PHE A 246 -9.51 24.19 14.27
N ALA A 247 -10.71 24.66 13.93
CA ALA A 247 -10.96 25.42 12.72
C ALA A 247 -10.18 26.76 12.71
N GLU A 248 -10.17 27.49 13.81
CA GLU A 248 -9.38 28.73 13.94
C GLU A 248 -7.88 28.43 13.90
N TRP A 249 -7.42 27.37 14.56
CA TRP A 249 -6.01 26.98 14.49
C TRP A 249 -5.55 26.71 13.05
N LEU A 250 -6.39 26.09 12.22
CA LEU A 250 -6.09 25.91 10.79
C LEU A 250 -6.06 27.25 10.04
N VAL A 251 -7.00 28.15 10.30
CA VAL A 251 -7.04 29.49 9.67
C VAL A 251 -5.79 30.30 10.02
N ASP A 252 -5.35 30.24 11.29
CA ASP A 252 -4.18 30.98 11.76
C ASP A 252 -2.86 30.42 11.21
N ASN A 253 -2.73 29.09 11.11
CA ASN A 253 -1.48 28.44 10.66
C ASN A 253 -1.41 28.27 9.14
N TYR A 254 -2.56 28.19 8.48
CA TYR A 254 -2.72 27.96 7.05
C TYR A 254 -3.82 28.88 6.50
N PRO A 255 -3.63 30.21 6.53
CA PRO A 255 -4.61 31.17 6.00
C PRO A 255 -4.86 30.94 4.50
N ASN A 256 -3.84 30.43 3.80
CA ASN A 256 -3.96 29.81 2.48
C ASN A 256 -3.80 28.29 2.65
N PRO A 257 -4.86 27.49 2.45
CA PRO A 257 -4.78 26.04 2.55
C PRO A 257 -3.71 25.46 1.61
N ILE A 258 -2.97 24.46 2.09
CA ILE A 258 -1.96 23.77 1.28
C ILE A 258 -2.69 22.96 0.18
N PRO A 259 -2.33 23.10 -1.10
CA PRO A 259 -2.94 22.33 -2.17
C PRO A 259 -2.76 20.80 -1.99
N PRO A 260 -3.71 19.97 -2.47
CA PRO A 260 -3.60 18.51 -2.34
C PRO A 260 -2.28 17.92 -2.83
N THR A 261 -1.78 18.43 -3.95
CA THR A 261 -0.53 17.99 -4.57
C THR A 261 0.69 18.26 -3.70
N GLU A 262 0.74 19.40 -3.01
CA GLU A 262 1.86 19.76 -2.15
C GLU A 262 1.89 18.89 -0.88
N ILE A 263 0.71 18.61 -0.30
CA ILE A 263 0.60 17.65 0.81
C ILE A 263 1.01 16.24 0.36
N ALA A 264 0.63 15.83 -0.86
CA ALA A 264 1.06 14.55 -1.43
C ALA A 264 2.58 14.49 -1.67
N TYR A 265 3.22 15.59 -2.06
CA TYR A 265 4.68 15.67 -2.20
C TYR A 265 5.39 15.58 -0.85
N ASN A 266 4.85 16.21 0.19
CA ASN A 266 5.38 16.08 1.55
C ASN A 266 5.28 14.63 2.02
N ARG A 267 4.16 13.95 1.71
CA ARG A 267 3.95 12.52 1.97
C ARG A 267 4.95 11.61 1.23
N ASN A 268 5.26 11.94 -0.02
CA ASN A 268 6.19 11.18 -0.85
C ASN A 268 7.13 12.10 -1.65
N PRO A 269 8.30 12.45 -1.09
CA PRO A 269 9.24 13.39 -1.71
C PRO A 269 9.75 12.96 -3.09
N ALA A 270 9.71 11.66 -3.42
CA ALA A 270 10.08 11.15 -4.73
C ALA A 270 9.16 11.66 -5.86
N LEU A 271 7.92 12.02 -5.53
CA LEU A 271 6.99 12.67 -6.47
C LEU A 271 7.49 14.09 -6.82
N ARG A 272 8.06 14.82 -5.86
CA ARG A 272 8.45 16.23 -6.04
C ARG A 272 9.45 16.45 -7.18
N GLU A 273 10.38 15.52 -7.37
CA GLU A 273 11.40 15.61 -8.43
C GLU A 273 10.79 15.34 -9.82
N LEU A 274 9.86 14.38 -9.93
CA LEU A 274 9.10 14.09 -11.16
C LEU A 274 8.14 15.22 -11.56
N PHE A 275 7.49 15.88 -10.59
CA PHE A 275 6.41 16.84 -10.85
C PHE A 275 6.81 18.31 -10.86
N SER A 276 8.09 18.61 -10.61
CA SER A 276 8.61 19.98 -10.54
C SER A 276 8.48 20.78 -11.85
N LYS A 277 8.22 20.11 -12.98
CA LYS A 277 8.07 20.71 -14.32
C LYS A 277 6.70 20.52 -14.97
N ALA A 278 5.75 19.88 -14.28
CA ALA A 278 4.44 19.53 -14.82
C ALA A 278 3.34 20.55 -14.47
N THR A 279 2.43 20.80 -15.40
CA THR A 279 1.17 21.53 -15.17
C THR A 279 0.24 20.76 -14.23
N VAL A 280 -0.81 21.41 -13.71
CA VAL A 280 -1.75 20.83 -12.73
C VAL A 280 -2.55 19.64 -13.30
N GLU A 281 -2.79 19.65 -14.62
CA GLU A 281 -3.51 18.60 -15.37
C GLU A 281 -2.60 17.39 -15.63
N GLU A 282 -1.34 17.61 -16.00
CA GLU A 282 -0.37 16.53 -16.21
C GLU A 282 -0.09 15.79 -14.87
N LYS A 283 -0.11 16.50 -13.74
CA LYS A 283 0.09 15.95 -12.39
C LYS A 283 -0.89 14.83 -11.98
N GLU A 284 -2.13 14.88 -12.46
CA GLU A 284 -3.14 13.81 -12.22
C GLU A 284 -2.82 12.54 -13.00
N LYS A 285 -2.51 12.73 -14.29
CA LYS A 285 -2.24 11.67 -15.27
C LYS A 285 -1.02 10.83 -14.87
N TYR A 286 0.07 11.50 -14.51
CA TYR A 286 1.32 10.86 -14.09
C TYR A 286 1.18 9.98 -12.83
N THR A 287 0.24 10.26 -11.92
CA THR A 287 0.20 9.56 -10.62
C THR A 287 -0.24 8.11 -10.76
N SER A 288 -1.27 7.81 -11.56
CA SER A 288 -1.67 6.42 -11.84
C SER A 288 -0.68 5.69 -12.73
N ILE A 289 -0.06 6.43 -13.66
CA ILE A 289 0.88 5.90 -14.65
C ILE A 289 2.20 5.42 -14.01
N PHE A 290 2.68 6.09 -12.96
CA PHE A 290 3.98 5.80 -12.34
C PHE A 290 3.93 4.88 -11.11
N ASP A 291 2.76 4.37 -10.71
CA ASP A 291 2.61 3.52 -9.51
C ASP A 291 3.53 2.29 -9.51
N ASP A 292 3.77 1.69 -10.67
CA ASP A 292 4.62 0.51 -10.84
C ASP A 292 6.07 0.83 -11.25
N VAL A 293 6.45 2.12 -11.28
CA VAL A 293 7.77 2.57 -11.73
C VAL A 293 8.63 3.00 -10.55
N PHE A 294 9.73 2.30 -10.35
CA PHE A 294 10.76 2.72 -9.43
C PHE A 294 11.76 3.66 -10.11
N ILE A 295 11.89 4.88 -9.58
CA ILE A 295 12.93 5.83 -9.99
C ILE A 295 14.24 5.38 -9.32
N VAL A 296 15.24 5.02 -10.12
CA VAL A 296 16.51 4.50 -9.62
C VAL A 296 17.33 5.61 -8.96
N SER A 297 17.11 5.83 -7.67
CA SER A 297 17.88 6.74 -6.83
C SER A 297 17.78 6.30 -5.36
N ARG A 298 18.86 6.47 -4.60
CA ARG A 298 18.81 6.27 -3.14
C ARG A 298 17.80 7.19 -2.47
N LYS A 299 17.59 8.40 -3.01
CA LYS A 299 16.62 9.38 -2.50
C LYS A 299 15.16 8.92 -2.67
N SER A 300 14.91 7.98 -3.58
CA SER A 300 13.59 7.37 -3.80
C SER A 300 13.21 6.37 -2.71
N LEU A 301 14.14 5.97 -1.84
CA LEU A 301 13.82 5.14 -0.69
C LEU A 301 13.12 6.01 0.36
N LYS A 302 11.87 5.66 0.70
CA LYS A 302 11.08 6.33 1.76
C LYS A 302 11.94 6.60 2.99
N ALA A 303 11.86 7.81 3.54
CA ALA A 303 12.62 8.30 4.71
C ALA A 303 12.40 7.54 6.05
N ASN A 304 11.81 6.34 6.03
CA ASN A 304 11.49 5.54 7.22
C ASN A 304 12.29 4.23 7.34
N LYS A 305 13.41 4.09 6.64
CA LYS A 305 14.43 3.12 7.06
C LYS A 305 15.65 3.91 7.51
N LYS A 306 15.90 3.96 8.83
CA LYS A 306 17.28 4.13 9.31
C LYS A 306 18.14 3.13 8.52
N PRO A 307 19.33 3.52 8.05
CA PRO A 307 20.24 2.56 7.42
C PRO A 307 20.43 1.42 8.41
N PHE A 308 19.93 0.23 8.05
CA PHE A 308 20.09 -0.98 8.84
C PHE A 308 21.51 -1.50 8.61
N ILE A 309 22.49 -0.71 9.03
CA ILE A 309 23.85 -1.18 9.27
C ILE A 309 23.84 -1.74 10.68
N GLU A 310 23.10 -2.83 10.89
CA GLU A 310 23.53 -3.80 11.88
C GLU A 310 24.59 -4.64 11.18
N GLU A 311 25.82 -4.50 11.67
CA GLU A 311 26.94 -5.35 11.29
C GLU A 311 26.53 -6.82 11.47
N ARG A 312 26.65 -7.61 10.39
CA ARG A 312 26.57 -9.09 10.35
C ARG A 312 25.18 -9.74 10.49
N LYS A 313 24.11 -9.19 9.90
CA LYS A 313 22.89 -9.98 9.60
C LYS A 313 22.89 -10.54 8.17
N ILE A 314 22.66 -11.85 8.05
CA ILE A 314 22.48 -12.56 6.76
C ILE A 314 21.35 -11.89 5.97
N ARG A 315 21.65 -11.42 4.76
CA ARG A 315 20.72 -10.74 3.86
C ARG A 315 19.74 -11.73 3.22
N PRO A 316 18.44 -11.41 3.10
CA PRO A 316 17.43 -12.29 2.48
C PRO A 316 17.78 -12.74 1.06
N PHE A 317 18.48 -11.90 0.28
CA PHE A 317 18.96 -12.25 -1.05
C PHE A 317 19.74 -13.59 -1.08
N TYR A 318 20.68 -13.79 -0.15
CA TYR A 318 21.46 -15.04 -0.04
C TYR A 318 20.67 -16.22 0.55
N ARG A 319 19.44 -15.97 0.99
CA ARG A 319 18.45 -17.00 1.33
C ARG A 319 17.51 -17.28 0.17
N GLY A 320 17.78 -16.82 -1.05
CA GLY A 320 16.98 -17.18 -2.22
C GLY A 320 15.85 -16.22 -2.57
N PHE A 321 15.75 -15.07 -1.89
CA PHE A 321 14.81 -14.01 -2.31
C PHE A 321 15.39 -13.18 -3.44
N LYS A 322 14.51 -12.55 -4.24
CA LYS A 322 14.93 -11.51 -5.19
C LYS A 322 15.51 -10.31 -4.44
N PRO A 323 16.50 -9.59 -4.99
CA PRO A 323 17.03 -8.40 -4.36
C PRO A 323 16.00 -7.26 -4.38
N ASP A 324 15.89 -6.55 -3.26
CA ASP A 324 15.21 -5.25 -3.24
C ASP A 324 16.18 -4.11 -3.61
N TRP A 325 15.69 -2.87 -3.74
CA TRP A 325 16.58 -1.74 -4.08
C TRP A 325 17.59 -1.41 -2.98
N VAL A 326 17.28 -1.72 -1.71
CA VAL A 326 18.24 -1.55 -0.62
C VAL A 326 19.41 -2.51 -0.80
N ASP A 327 19.15 -3.78 -1.11
CA ASP A 327 20.20 -4.78 -1.41
C ASP A 327 21.09 -4.32 -2.57
N ILE A 328 20.49 -3.74 -3.62
CA ILE A 328 21.23 -3.24 -4.80
C ILE A 328 22.12 -2.06 -4.42
N PHE A 329 21.58 -1.08 -3.70
CA PHE A 329 22.33 0.09 -3.27
C PHE A 329 23.41 -0.26 -2.23
N ASP A 330 23.16 -1.20 -1.32
CA ASP A 330 24.15 -1.69 -0.36
C ASP A 330 25.23 -2.58 -1.02
N GLY A 331 25.07 -2.90 -2.31
CA GLY A 331 26.00 -3.75 -3.05
C GLY A 331 26.02 -5.18 -2.50
N VAL A 332 24.86 -5.69 -2.07
CA VAL A 332 24.71 -7.04 -1.51
C VAL A 332 25.00 -8.11 -2.58
N PRO A 333 24.35 -8.09 -3.77
CA PRO A 333 24.64 -9.09 -4.80
C PRO A 333 26.01 -8.85 -5.46
N ALA A 334 26.70 -9.94 -5.81
CA ALA A 334 27.96 -9.86 -6.54
C ALA A 334 27.78 -9.27 -7.95
N ILE A 335 28.78 -8.54 -8.43
CA ILE A 335 28.84 -8.04 -9.81
C ILE A 335 29.47 -9.14 -10.67
N LEU A 336 28.66 -9.77 -11.50
CA LEU A 336 29.09 -10.87 -12.37
C LEU A 336 29.62 -10.34 -13.70
N SER A 337 30.31 -11.21 -14.43
CA SER A 337 30.87 -10.98 -15.76
C SER A 337 29.80 -10.50 -16.74
N ASP A 338 28.61 -11.13 -16.72
CA ASP A 338 27.48 -10.71 -17.57
C ASP A 338 26.89 -9.36 -17.13
N THR A 339 26.97 -8.97 -15.84
CA THR A 339 26.59 -7.62 -15.38
C THR A 339 27.51 -6.57 -16.00
N LYS A 340 28.83 -6.83 -16.02
CA LYS A 340 29.82 -5.95 -16.64
C LYS A 340 29.58 -5.82 -18.15
N LYS A 341 29.36 -6.93 -18.85
CA LYS A 341 29.04 -6.95 -20.28
C LYS A 341 27.75 -6.18 -20.58
N LEU A 342 26.68 -6.37 -19.81
CA LEU A 342 25.44 -5.61 -20.04
C LEU A 342 25.70 -4.12 -19.85
N ASN A 343 26.41 -3.72 -18.80
CA ASN A 343 26.72 -2.31 -18.56
C ASN A 343 27.47 -1.71 -19.76
N GLU A 344 28.45 -2.41 -20.33
CA GLU A 344 29.16 -1.98 -21.55
C GLU A 344 28.23 -1.86 -22.77
N ILE A 345 27.34 -2.83 -22.97
CA ILE A 345 26.35 -2.81 -24.07
C ILE A 345 25.41 -1.60 -23.90
N VAL A 346 24.91 -1.35 -22.69
CA VAL A 346 24.00 -0.23 -22.40
C VAL A 346 24.72 1.11 -22.57
N VAL A 347 25.94 1.26 -22.05
CA VAL A 347 26.75 2.47 -22.23
C VAL A 347 27.05 2.74 -23.70
N THR A 348 27.30 1.70 -24.49
CA THR A 348 27.52 1.84 -25.95
C THR A 348 26.23 2.23 -26.65
N GLY A 349 25.13 1.53 -26.37
CA GLY A 349 23.82 1.84 -26.92
C GLY A 349 23.33 3.25 -26.61
N LEU A 350 23.67 3.80 -25.43
CA LEU A 350 23.37 5.18 -25.04
C LEU A 350 24.06 6.24 -25.89
N LYS A 351 25.16 5.90 -26.59
CA LYS A 351 25.86 6.81 -27.52
C LYS A 351 25.23 6.85 -28.91
N GLU A 352 24.41 5.87 -29.27
CA GLU A 352 23.85 5.70 -30.62
C GLU A 352 22.34 5.91 -30.65
N GLU A 353 21.85 7.05 -31.15
CA GLU A 353 20.44 7.46 -31.05
C GLU A 353 19.44 6.44 -31.61
N ASN A 354 19.84 5.64 -32.59
CA ASN A 354 19.00 4.60 -33.21
C ASN A 354 18.83 3.34 -32.34
N VAL A 355 19.64 3.17 -31.29
CA VAL A 355 19.54 2.02 -30.38
C VAL A 355 18.42 2.27 -29.37
N LYS A 356 17.29 1.58 -29.57
CA LYS A 356 16.09 1.69 -28.72
C LYS A 356 15.88 0.51 -27.79
N LEU A 357 16.38 -0.68 -28.12
CA LEU A 357 16.11 -1.90 -27.35
C LEU A 357 17.35 -2.78 -27.24
N ILE A 358 17.66 -3.17 -25.99
CA ILE A 358 18.61 -4.22 -25.63
C ILE A 358 17.83 -5.33 -24.92
N VAL A 359 18.04 -6.58 -25.34
CA VAL A 359 17.33 -7.73 -24.75
C VAL A 359 18.29 -8.66 -24.01
N VAL A 360 18.00 -8.89 -22.74
CA VAL A 360 18.68 -9.88 -21.91
C VAL A 360 17.83 -11.14 -21.86
N TYR A 361 18.40 -12.29 -22.24
CA TYR A 361 17.69 -13.56 -22.14
C TYR A 361 18.53 -14.65 -21.48
N GLY A 362 17.88 -15.66 -20.93
CA GLY A 362 18.56 -16.77 -20.26
C GLY A 362 17.60 -17.67 -19.50
N PRO A 363 18.07 -18.79 -18.92
CA PRO A 363 17.24 -19.72 -18.17
C PRO A 363 16.63 -19.08 -16.91
N ALA A 364 15.59 -19.70 -16.34
CA ALA A 364 15.03 -19.25 -15.06
C ALA A 364 16.10 -19.31 -13.96
N GLY A 365 16.04 -18.38 -12.99
CA GLY A 365 17.00 -18.35 -11.89
C GLY A 365 18.44 -17.95 -12.26
N SER A 366 18.70 -17.50 -13.50
CA SER A 366 20.04 -17.05 -13.95
C SER A 366 20.47 -15.67 -13.45
N GLY A 367 19.65 -14.98 -12.64
CA GLY A 367 19.98 -13.66 -12.09
C GLY A 367 19.64 -12.45 -12.97
N LYS A 368 18.85 -12.60 -14.04
CA LYS A 368 18.47 -11.49 -14.96
C LYS A 368 17.93 -10.25 -14.25
N THR A 369 16.95 -10.41 -13.34
CA THR A 369 16.38 -9.28 -12.57
C THR A 369 17.46 -8.56 -11.77
N THR A 370 18.32 -9.31 -11.07
CA THR A 370 19.44 -8.75 -10.29
C THR A 370 20.40 -7.97 -11.19
N LEU A 371 20.75 -8.56 -12.33
CA LEU A 371 21.62 -7.95 -13.34
C LEU A 371 21.01 -6.66 -13.91
N LEU A 372 19.72 -6.63 -14.24
CA LEU A 372 19.04 -5.41 -14.68
C LEU A 372 19.07 -4.31 -13.61
N LYS A 373 18.72 -4.63 -12.35
CA LYS A 373 18.71 -3.65 -11.26
C LYS A 373 20.12 -3.09 -10.97
N GLN A 374 21.14 -3.95 -10.99
CA GLN A 374 22.54 -3.54 -10.82
C GLN A 374 22.98 -2.59 -11.93
N VAL A 375 22.72 -2.92 -13.20
CA VAL A 375 23.09 -2.06 -14.33
C VAL A 375 22.32 -0.75 -14.30
N ALA A 376 21.02 -0.76 -14.01
CA ALA A 376 20.23 0.46 -13.87
C ALA A 376 20.83 1.42 -12.84
N TYR A 377 21.24 0.89 -11.68
CA TYR A 377 21.91 1.69 -10.65
C TYR A 377 23.29 2.20 -11.10
N GLN A 378 24.10 1.34 -11.74
CA GLN A 378 25.43 1.72 -12.23
C GLN A 378 25.37 2.83 -13.30
N ILE A 379 24.40 2.78 -14.22
CA ILE A 379 24.19 3.81 -15.24
C ILE A 379 23.79 5.13 -14.58
N TYR A 380 22.83 5.09 -13.66
CA TYR A 380 22.42 6.28 -12.91
C TYR A 380 23.59 6.90 -12.14
N GLU A 381 24.32 6.11 -11.35
CA GLU A 381 25.38 6.59 -10.47
C GLU A 381 26.63 7.06 -11.23
N SER A 382 27.08 6.32 -12.25
CA SER A 382 28.35 6.60 -12.93
C SER A 382 28.23 7.51 -14.15
N LYS A 383 27.06 7.57 -14.79
CA LYS A 383 26.83 8.36 -16.01
C LYS A 383 25.85 9.52 -15.81
N ASN A 384 25.22 9.61 -14.65
CA ASN A 384 24.18 10.60 -14.35
C ASN A 384 23.04 10.58 -15.40
N ILE A 385 22.71 9.39 -15.91
CA ILE A 385 21.64 9.17 -16.87
C ILE A 385 20.40 8.70 -16.12
N PRO A 386 19.24 9.36 -16.27
CA PRO A 386 18.01 8.97 -15.59
C PRO A 386 17.64 7.51 -15.92
N CYS A 387 17.36 6.73 -14.87
CA CYS A 387 17.00 5.32 -14.99
C CYS A 387 15.70 5.04 -14.25
N TYR A 388 14.81 4.33 -14.91
CA TYR A 388 13.52 3.89 -14.39
C TYR A 388 13.45 2.37 -14.44
N PHE A 389 12.85 1.76 -13.43
CA PHE A 389 12.64 0.32 -13.39
C PHE A 389 11.16 0.02 -13.21
N LEU A 390 10.55 -0.65 -14.18
CA LEU A 390 9.16 -1.08 -14.08
C LEU A 390 9.14 -2.37 -13.23
N GLU A 391 8.61 -2.27 -12.01
CA GLU A 391 8.55 -3.40 -11.08
C GLU A 391 7.50 -4.44 -11.48
N ARG A 392 6.48 -4.04 -12.24
CA ARG A 392 5.39 -4.90 -12.72
C ARG A 392 4.84 -4.42 -14.06
N PRO A 393 4.30 -5.32 -14.89
CA PRO A 393 3.59 -4.89 -16.08
C PRO A 393 2.44 -3.93 -15.76
N THR A 394 2.34 -2.84 -16.52
CA THR A 394 1.30 -1.80 -16.36
C THR A 394 0.33 -1.80 -17.54
N SER A 395 -0.96 -1.52 -17.28
CA SER A 395 -1.96 -1.36 -18.37
C SER A 395 -1.71 -0.10 -19.20
N ASP A 396 -1.02 0.89 -18.64
CA ASP A 396 -0.88 2.22 -19.24
C ASP A 396 0.51 2.40 -19.86
N PHE A 397 1.13 1.31 -20.34
CA PHE A 397 2.53 1.30 -20.78
C PHE A 397 2.85 2.32 -21.86
N LYS A 398 2.00 2.47 -22.90
CA LYS A 398 2.23 3.46 -23.96
C LYS A 398 2.19 4.90 -23.44
N GLU A 399 1.26 5.16 -22.54
CA GLU A 399 1.07 6.46 -21.91
C GLU A 399 2.27 6.79 -21.02
N LEU A 400 2.71 5.82 -20.19
CA LEU A 400 3.91 5.89 -19.37
C LEU A 400 5.16 6.28 -20.17
N ILE A 401 5.39 5.60 -21.28
CA ILE A 401 6.58 5.87 -22.10
C ILE A 401 6.48 7.24 -22.77
N GLY A 402 5.32 7.60 -23.32
CA GLY A 402 5.10 8.92 -23.92
C GLY A 402 5.38 10.05 -22.91
N GLU A 403 4.91 9.86 -21.68
CA GLU A 403 5.17 10.78 -20.58
C GLU A 403 6.65 10.86 -20.18
N LEU A 404 7.35 9.73 -20.09
CA LEU A 404 8.80 9.74 -19.84
C LEU A 404 9.59 10.40 -20.97
N GLU A 405 9.22 10.20 -22.22
CA GLU A 405 9.82 10.88 -23.37
C GLU A 405 9.61 12.40 -23.29
N ASN A 406 8.41 12.86 -22.94
CA ASN A 406 8.12 14.29 -22.77
C ASN A 406 8.94 14.93 -21.64
N LEU A 407 9.19 14.18 -20.57
CA LEU A 407 9.95 14.66 -19.40
C LEU A 407 11.44 14.82 -19.69
N HIS A 408 11.99 14.12 -20.67
CA HIS A 408 13.42 14.06 -20.93
C HIS A 408 13.79 14.60 -22.32
N GLY A 409 14.48 15.74 -22.32
CA GLY A 409 15.14 16.27 -23.52
C GLY A 409 16.46 15.57 -23.88
N SER A 410 16.89 14.58 -23.09
CA SER A 410 18.14 13.83 -23.27
C SER A 410 17.91 12.33 -23.02
N ARG A 411 18.87 11.49 -23.41
CA ARG A 411 18.82 10.03 -23.22
C ARG A 411 18.47 9.62 -21.78
N PHE A 412 17.61 8.63 -21.64
CA PHE A 412 17.28 7.97 -20.38
C PHE A 412 17.05 6.46 -20.61
N CYS A 413 16.99 5.68 -19.53
CA CYS A 413 16.80 4.23 -19.61
C CYS A 413 15.53 3.76 -18.89
N VAL A 414 14.85 2.78 -19.49
CA VAL A 414 13.77 2.03 -18.85
C VAL A 414 14.13 0.55 -18.81
N PHE A 415 14.22 0.01 -17.60
CA PHE A 415 14.55 -1.38 -17.31
C PHE A 415 13.30 -2.13 -16.87
N PHE A 416 13.10 -3.35 -17.36
CA PHE A 416 11.99 -4.18 -16.91
C PHE A 416 12.18 -5.66 -17.21
N ASP A 417 11.61 -6.51 -16.34
CA ASP A 417 11.46 -7.93 -16.62
C ASP A 417 10.20 -8.20 -17.43
N ARG A 418 10.10 -9.40 -18.04
CA ARG A 418 8.90 -9.85 -18.78
C ARG A 418 8.65 -8.97 -20.00
N LEU A 419 9.64 -8.93 -20.89
CA LEU A 419 9.52 -8.21 -22.17
C LEU A 419 8.29 -8.65 -22.98
N ASP A 420 7.84 -9.89 -22.80
CA ASP A 420 6.61 -10.40 -23.41
C ASP A 420 5.33 -9.63 -23.03
N ALA A 421 5.28 -9.03 -21.85
CA ALA A 421 4.09 -8.36 -21.33
C ALA A 421 3.77 -7.04 -22.05
N HIS A 422 4.76 -6.42 -22.70
CA HIS A 422 4.62 -5.13 -23.39
C HIS A 422 5.17 -5.16 -24.81
N ALA A 423 5.26 -6.35 -25.42
CA ALA A 423 5.97 -6.53 -26.68
C ALA A 423 5.31 -5.79 -27.84
N LEU A 424 3.97 -5.84 -27.92
CA LEU A 424 3.21 -5.15 -28.97
C LEU A 424 3.23 -3.65 -28.76
N GLU A 425 3.03 -3.21 -27.52
CA GLU A 425 3.05 -1.81 -27.15
C GLU A 425 4.40 -1.17 -27.41
N LEU A 426 5.50 -1.87 -27.07
CA LEU A 426 6.85 -1.42 -27.36
C LEU A 426 7.12 -1.35 -28.86
N LYS A 427 6.70 -2.37 -29.63
CA LYS A 427 6.82 -2.35 -31.09
C LYS A 427 6.12 -1.12 -31.67
N ASP A 428 4.88 -0.88 -31.28
CA ASP A 428 4.09 0.25 -31.75
C ASP A 428 4.77 1.59 -31.42
N LEU A 429 5.32 1.74 -30.22
CA LEU A 429 6.03 2.96 -29.81
C LEU A 429 7.30 3.21 -30.64
N ILE A 430 8.03 2.14 -30.98
CA ILE A 430 9.26 2.23 -31.80
C ILE A 430 8.90 2.58 -33.25
N GLU A 431 7.93 1.88 -33.84
CA GLU A 431 7.51 2.07 -35.23
C GLU A 431 6.81 3.42 -35.46
N ALA A 432 6.02 3.88 -34.48
CA ALA A 432 5.42 5.20 -34.49
C ALA A 432 6.42 6.34 -34.26
N ARG A 433 7.70 6.03 -34.00
CA ARG A 433 8.77 7.01 -33.69
C ARG A 433 8.43 7.94 -32.51
N ILE A 434 7.68 7.41 -31.54
CA ILE A 434 7.40 8.11 -30.28
C ILE A 434 8.65 8.08 -29.39
N ILE A 435 9.45 7.02 -29.50
CA ILE A 435 10.68 6.84 -28.73
C ILE A 435 11.84 7.59 -29.39
N ASN A 436 12.25 8.71 -28.80
CA ASN A 436 13.38 9.51 -29.26
C ASN A 436 14.60 9.31 -28.34
N ASN A 437 14.39 9.43 -27.03
CA ASN A 437 15.47 9.46 -26.05
C ASN A 437 15.57 8.19 -25.19
N CYS A 438 14.53 7.37 -25.13
CA CYS A 438 14.51 6.17 -24.30
C CYS A 438 15.35 5.03 -24.90
N LEU A 439 16.17 4.42 -24.05
CA LEU A 439 16.76 3.10 -24.27
C LEU A 439 16.10 2.07 -23.35
N PHE A 440 15.43 1.09 -23.94
CA PHE A 440 14.83 -0.03 -23.22
C PHE A 440 15.84 -1.14 -22.99
N VAL A 441 15.86 -1.66 -21.76
CA VAL A 441 16.63 -2.85 -21.40
C VAL A 441 15.70 -3.87 -20.75
N GLY A 442 15.22 -4.81 -21.56
CA GLY A 442 14.22 -5.79 -21.17
C GLY A 442 14.82 -7.18 -20.90
N SER A 443 14.22 -7.95 -19.99
CA SER A 443 14.60 -9.36 -19.79
C SER A 443 13.50 -10.38 -20.14
N GLU A 444 13.90 -11.52 -20.67
CA GLU A 444 13.00 -12.65 -20.93
C GLU A 444 13.68 -14.03 -20.76
N SER A 445 12.89 -15.08 -20.61
CA SER A 445 13.30 -16.47 -20.70
C SER A 445 13.87 -16.82 -22.08
N GLN A 446 14.91 -17.65 -22.08
CA GLN A 446 15.52 -18.15 -23.31
C GLN A 446 14.51 -18.83 -24.24
N ARG A 447 13.52 -19.56 -23.69
CA ARG A 447 12.50 -20.25 -24.49
C ARG A 447 11.64 -19.27 -25.28
N LYS A 448 11.13 -18.21 -24.65
CA LYS A 448 10.27 -17.23 -25.32
C LYS A 448 11.07 -16.40 -26.32
N TRP A 449 12.28 -15.96 -25.96
CA TRP A 449 13.12 -15.18 -26.88
C TRP A 449 13.65 -15.97 -28.08
N LYS A 450 14.00 -17.25 -27.93
CA LYS A 450 14.53 -18.05 -29.05
C LYS A 450 13.44 -18.64 -29.96
N ARG A 451 12.17 -18.60 -29.56
CA ARG A 451 11.07 -19.17 -30.35
C ARG A 451 10.87 -18.36 -31.62
N LYS A 452 10.94 -19.03 -32.78
CA LYS A 452 10.84 -18.43 -34.11
C LYS A 452 9.51 -18.81 -34.78
N TRP A 453 8.39 -18.40 -34.21
CA TRP A 453 7.07 -18.54 -34.83
C TRP A 453 6.44 -17.16 -35.05
N LYS A 454 5.57 -17.05 -36.05
CA LYS A 454 4.88 -15.80 -36.36
C LYS A 454 4.05 -15.33 -35.15
N GLY A 455 4.19 -14.06 -34.78
CA GLY A 455 3.51 -13.48 -33.61
C GLY A 455 4.19 -13.78 -32.26
N GLU A 456 5.40 -14.35 -32.27
CA GLU A 456 6.20 -14.55 -31.05
C GLU A 456 7.14 -13.38 -30.76
N LEU A 457 7.66 -13.32 -29.54
CA LEU A 457 8.44 -12.17 -29.05
C LEU A 457 9.60 -11.74 -29.98
N LYS A 458 10.32 -12.72 -30.56
CA LYS A 458 11.43 -12.44 -31.48
C LYS A 458 10.97 -11.96 -32.86
N ASP A 459 9.81 -12.41 -33.30
CA ASP A 459 9.17 -11.94 -34.54
C ASP A 459 8.66 -10.50 -34.36
N ILE A 460 8.14 -10.18 -33.18
CA ILE A 460 7.60 -8.85 -32.84
C ILE A 460 8.70 -7.80 -32.65
N LEU A 461 9.75 -8.11 -31.85
CA LEU A 461 10.75 -7.13 -31.41
C LEU A 461 12.14 -7.35 -32.01
N GLY A 462 12.38 -8.45 -32.72
CA GLY A 462 13.73 -8.85 -33.13
C GLY A 462 14.43 -7.85 -34.05
N GLU A 463 13.69 -7.26 -35.00
CA GLU A 463 14.22 -6.24 -35.92
C GLU A 463 14.53 -4.91 -35.21
N HIS A 464 13.83 -4.64 -34.10
CA HIS A 464 14.00 -3.43 -33.29
C HIS A 464 15.08 -3.60 -32.19
N CYS A 465 15.59 -4.81 -32.01
CA CYS A 465 16.55 -5.16 -30.98
C CYS A 465 17.99 -4.96 -31.47
N ALA A 466 18.65 -3.89 -31.02
CA ALA A 466 20.01 -3.56 -31.43
C ALA A 466 21.07 -4.54 -30.91
N SER A 467 20.86 -5.10 -29.72
CA SER A 467 21.81 -6.01 -29.09
C SER A 467 21.13 -6.96 -28.13
N THR A 468 21.70 -8.16 -28.00
CA THR A 468 21.20 -9.16 -27.05
C THR A 468 22.32 -9.66 -26.15
N LEU A 469 22.00 -9.95 -24.89
CA LEU A 469 22.89 -10.64 -23.97
C LEU A 469 22.24 -11.96 -23.52
N ASN A 470 22.93 -13.07 -23.79
CA ASN A 470 22.56 -14.37 -23.23
C ASN A 470 23.24 -14.56 -21.88
N VAL A 471 22.47 -14.49 -20.79
CA VAL A 471 22.97 -14.76 -19.44
C VAL A 471 23.16 -16.25 -19.29
N SER A 472 24.42 -16.65 -19.15
CA SER A 472 24.85 -18.06 -19.16
C SER A 472 25.22 -18.56 -17.77
N ALA A 473 25.82 -19.74 -17.68
CA ALA A 473 26.32 -20.27 -16.41
C ALA A 473 27.47 -19.40 -15.88
N ILE A 474 27.60 -19.31 -14.56
CA ILE A 474 28.69 -18.56 -13.92
C ILE A 474 30.05 -19.18 -14.24
N ASN A 475 31.06 -18.33 -14.39
CA ASN A 475 32.45 -18.76 -14.52
C ASN A 475 33.18 -18.76 -13.16
N LYS A 476 34.49 -19.06 -13.17
CA LYS A 476 35.30 -19.12 -11.95
C LYS A 476 35.41 -17.75 -11.25
N ASP A 477 35.56 -16.67 -12.01
CA ASP A 477 35.66 -15.32 -11.46
C ASP A 477 34.33 -14.87 -10.84
N ASP A 478 33.22 -15.23 -11.49
CA ASP A 478 31.86 -15.02 -10.98
C ASP A 478 31.66 -15.77 -9.66
N ALA A 479 32.10 -17.04 -9.60
CA ALA A 479 32.02 -17.85 -8.39
C ALA A 479 32.84 -17.22 -7.24
N GLN A 480 34.04 -16.71 -7.53
CA GLN A 480 34.86 -16.02 -6.53
C GLN A 480 34.20 -14.73 -6.03
N ALA A 481 33.66 -13.91 -6.93
CA ALA A 481 32.92 -12.71 -6.58
C ALA A 481 31.69 -13.03 -5.71
N ILE A 482 30.95 -14.08 -6.06
CA ILE A 482 29.81 -14.55 -5.28
C ILE A 482 30.24 -14.99 -3.88
N LEU A 483 31.28 -15.82 -3.76
CA LEU A 483 31.77 -16.31 -2.47
C LEU A 483 32.19 -15.17 -1.55
N SER A 484 32.88 -14.14 -2.09
CA SER A 484 33.28 -12.97 -1.31
C SER A 484 32.09 -12.22 -0.69
N LYS A 485 30.99 -12.08 -1.43
CA LYS A 485 29.77 -11.44 -0.93
C LYS A 485 28.97 -12.36 -0.02
N LEU A 486 29.02 -13.67 -0.26
CA LEU A 486 28.35 -14.67 0.56
C LEU A 486 29.02 -14.82 1.94
N GLU A 487 30.33 -14.64 2.03
CA GLU A 487 31.03 -14.56 3.32
C GLU A 487 30.56 -13.37 4.17
N ILE A 488 30.26 -12.23 3.54
CA ILE A 488 29.85 -11.00 4.22
C ILE A 488 28.35 -11.02 4.56
N PHE A 489 27.51 -11.42 3.61
CA PHE A 489 26.06 -11.24 3.65
C PHE A 489 25.26 -12.54 3.69
N GLY A 490 25.90 -13.70 3.52
CA GLY A 490 25.25 -14.99 3.36
C GLY A 490 25.53 -15.97 4.52
N PRO A 491 24.87 -17.15 4.51
CA PRO A 491 25.20 -18.22 5.44
C PRO A 491 26.59 -18.82 5.14
N TRP A 492 27.59 -18.50 5.97
CA TRP A 492 28.98 -18.93 5.75
C TRP A 492 29.40 -20.20 6.51
N THR A 493 28.59 -20.69 7.45
CA THR A 493 29.01 -21.72 8.43
C THR A 493 29.51 -23.03 7.81
N ARG A 494 28.89 -23.51 6.72
CA ARG A 494 29.31 -24.71 5.99
C ARG A 494 30.52 -24.42 5.11
N LEU A 495 30.41 -23.39 4.28
CA LEU A 495 31.45 -23.02 3.30
C LEU A 495 32.75 -22.64 3.99
N GLY A 496 32.68 -21.95 5.12
CA GLY A 496 33.84 -21.57 5.95
C GLY A 496 34.70 -22.74 6.41
N LYS A 497 34.15 -23.97 6.44
CA LYS A 497 34.89 -25.20 6.78
C LYS A 497 35.60 -25.85 5.57
N MET A 498 35.24 -25.46 4.36
CA MET A 498 35.82 -25.99 3.11
C MET A 498 37.03 -25.14 2.71
N SER A 499 37.98 -25.72 1.96
CA SER A 499 39.06 -24.96 1.31
C SER A 499 38.53 -24.08 0.16
N GLU A 500 39.30 -23.08 -0.26
CA GLU A 500 38.89 -22.18 -1.36
C GLU A 500 38.60 -22.94 -2.66
N VAL A 501 39.41 -23.95 -2.98
CA VAL A 501 39.23 -24.80 -4.17
C VAL A 501 37.92 -25.59 -4.09
N GLU A 502 37.61 -26.16 -2.93
CA GLU A 502 36.35 -26.90 -2.70
C GLU A 502 35.13 -25.99 -2.76
N ARG A 503 35.19 -24.77 -2.18
CA ARG A 503 34.10 -23.78 -2.25
C ARG A 503 33.77 -23.40 -3.70
N LEU A 504 34.81 -23.15 -4.50
CA LEU A 504 34.65 -22.79 -5.91
C LEU A 504 34.05 -23.95 -6.72
N ALA A 505 34.56 -25.17 -6.52
CA ALA A 505 34.05 -26.35 -7.19
C ALA A 505 32.56 -26.59 -6.84
N GLU A 506 32.21 -26.55 -5.55
CA GLU A 506 30.84 -26.73 -5.06
C GLU A 506 29.88 -25.70 -5.68
N LEU A 507 30.23 -24.41 -5.65
CA LEU A 507 29.36 -23.36 -6.19
C LEU A 507 29.16 -23.50 -7.70
N ILE A 508 30.22 -23.79 -8.46
CA ILE A 508 30.14 -23.95 -9.91
C ILE A 508 29.31 -25.20 -10.27
N GLU A 509 29.51 -26.31 -9.58
CA GLU A 509 28.79 -27.55 -9.88
C GLU A 509 27.29 -27.40 -9.61
N ARG A 510 26.90 -26.81 -8.47
CA ARG A 510 25.48 -26.65 -8.11
C ARG A 510 24.78 -25.54 -8.89
N SER A 511 25.49 -24.47 -9.24
CA SER A 511 24.93 -23.35 -10.03
C SER A 511 24.66 -23.68 -11.50
N LYS A 512 25.25 -24.75 -12.05
CA LYS A 512 24.93 -25.26 -13.40
C LYS A 512 23.44 -25.55 -13.61
N ARG A 513 22.68 -25.77 -12.52
CA ARG A 513 21.23 -25.99 -12.57
C ARG A 513 20.47 -24.66 -12.67
N GLN A 514 20.63 -23.76 -11.70
CA GLN A 514 20.23 -22.35 -11.72
C GLN A 514 21.06 -21.59 -10.66
N LEU A 515 21.40 -20.32 -10.87
CA LEU A 515 22.28 -19.57 -9.95
C LEU A 515 21.70 -19.45 -8.54
N LEU A 516 20.43 -19.04 -8.42
CA LEU A 516 19.76 -18.87 -7.13
C LEU A 516 19.63 -20.20 -6.36
N ILE A 517 19.34 -21.28 -7.09
CA ILE A 517 19.28 -22.64 -6.56
C ILE A 517 20.68 -23.09 -6.11
N GLY A 518 21.69 -22.90 -6.96
CA GLY A 518 23.07 -23.23 -6.65
C GLY A 518 23.58 -22.54 -5.40
N LEU A 519 23.24 -21.25 -5.20
CA LEU A 519 23.57 -20.51 -3.97
C LEU A 519 23.00 -21.19 -2.71
N LEU A 520 21.75 -21.65 -2.77
CA LEU A 520 21.10 -22.33 -1.66
C LEU A 520 21.67 -23.73 -1.42
N GLU A 521 21.80 -24.52 -2.47
CA GLU A 521 22.35 -25.86 -2.34
C GLU A 521 23.81 -25.83 -1.85
N THR A 522 24.58 -24.81 -2.23
CA THR A 522 25.97 -24.61 -1.79
C THR A 522 26.05 -24.18 -0.33
N THR A 523 25.07 -23.42 0.16
CA THR A 523 25.03 -22.98 1.57
C THR A 523 24.49 -24.06 2.51
N TYR A 524 23.48 -24.82 2.09
CA TYR A 524 22.79 -25.81 2.93
C TYR A 524 23.23 -27.26 2.70
N GLY A 525 23.86 -27.59 1.57
CA GLY A 525 24.40 -28.93 1.27
C GLY A 525 23.42 -29.93 0.66
N GLU A 526 22.12 -29.61 0.59
CA GLU A 526 21.06 -30.46 0.04
C GLU A 526 20.56 -29.94 -1.32
N GLY A 527 19.81 -30.76 -2.06
CA GLY A 527 19.13 -30.34 -3.28
C GLY A 527 17.98 -29.38 -2.98
N PHE A 528 17.80 -28.31 -3.76
CA PHE A 528 16.88 -27.23 -3.43
C PHE A 528 15.42 -27.67 -3.36
N GLU A 529 14.98 -28.58 -4.23
CA GLU A 529 13.64 -29.16 -4.16
C GLU A 529 13.42 -29.89 -2.83
N LYS A 530 14.43 -30.64 -2.34
CA LYS A 530 14.37 -31.30 -1.03
C LYS A 530 14.39 -30.31 0.13
N ILE A 531 15.10 -29.18 -0.01
CA ILE A 531 15.09 -28.10 1.01
C ILE A 531 13.68 -27.50 1.11
N ILE A 532 13.06 -27.16 -0.03
CA ILE A 532 11.72 -26.58 -0.09
C ILE A 532 10.66 -27.58 0.38
N GLU A 533 10.76 -28.84 -0.06
CA GLU A 533 9.87 -29.92 0.36
C GLU A 533 9.99 -30.20 1.86
N ARG A 534 11.21 -30.32 2.40
CA ARG A 534 11.43 -30.49 3.84
C ARG A 534 10.84 -29.33 4.63
N GLU A 535 11.14 -28.08 4.25
CA GLU A 535 10.60 -26.91 4.95
C GLU A 535 9.07 -26.88 4.90
N PHE A 536 8.45 -27.25 3.77
CA PHE A 536 7.00 -27.31 3.67
C PHE A 536 6.39 -28.45 4.49
N VAL A 537 7.03 -29.63 4.50
CA VAL A 537 6.62 -30.80 5.30
C VAL A 537 6.82 -30.56 6.80
N GLU A 538 7.85 -29.82 7.20
CA GLU A 538 8.11 -29.43 8.59
C GLU A 538 7.04 -28.49 9.15
N ILE A 539 6.32 -27.77 8.28
CA ILE A 539 5.16 -26.96 8.66
C ILE A 539 3.97 -27.89 8.90
N LYS A 540 3.67 -28.12 10.18
CA LYS A 540 2.57 -29.01 10.62
C LYS A 540 1.21 -28.33 10.64
N ASP A 541 1.18 -27.01 10.59
CA ASP A 541 -0.04 -26.24 10.73
C ASP A 541 -0.68 -25.98 9.36
N GLU A 542 -1.89 -26.50 9.17
CA GLU A 542 -2.64 -26.36 7.92
C GLU A 542 -2.94 -24.89 7.58
N ALA A 543 -3.10 -24.02 8.58
CA ALA A 543 -3.29 -22.60 8.33
C ALA A 543 -2.01 -21.93 7.79
N GLU A 544 -0.83 -22.38 8.25
CA GLU A 544 0.47 -21.90 7.77
C GLU A 544 0.75 -22.39 6.34
N LYS A 545 0.40 -23.65 6.03
CA LYS A 545 0.46 -24.18 4.66
C LYS A 545 -0.47 -23.43 3.71
N ALA A 546 -1.73 -23.23 4.09
CA ALA A 546 -2.69 -22.48 3.30
C ALA A 546 -2.22 -21.05 3.01
N PHE A 547 -1.63 -20.38 4.01
CA PHE A 547 -1.01 -19.07 3.83
C PHE A 547 0.13 -19.09 2.79
N ILE A 548 1.03 -20.06 2.88
CA ILE A 548 2.14 -20.20 1.93
C ILE A 548 1.62 -20.48 0.52
N ILE A 549 0.62 -21.35 0.37
CA ILE A 549 0.02 -21.66 -0.93
C ILE A 549 -0.61 -20.39 -1.53
N LEU A 550 -1.39 -19.62 -0.76
CA LEU A 550 -2.00 -18.37 -1.21
C LEU A 550 -0.96 -17.37 -1.73
N VAL A 551 0.13 -17.16 -0.97
CA VAL A 551 1.23 -16.28 -1.39
C VAL A 551 2.02 -16.89 -2.56
N GLY A 552 2.19 -18.22 -2.55
CA GLY A 552 2.90 -19.01 -3.55
C GLY A 552 2.23 -18.97 -4.92
N LEU A 553 0.90 -18.95 -4.99
CA LEU A 553 0.13 -18.81 -6.22
C LEU A 553 0.42 -17.47 -6.92
N ALA A 554 0.47 -16.37 -6.18
CA ALA A 554 0.88 -15.08 -6.76
C ALA A 554 2.36 -15.10 -7.19
N THR A 555 3.21 -15.72 -6.38
CA THR A 555 4.65 -15.90 -6.65
C THR A 555 4.90 -16.73 -7.92
N LEU A 556 4.07 -17.74 -8.20
CA LEU A 556 4.10 -18.56 -9.41
C LEU A 556 3.92 -17.71 -10.67
N HIS A 557 3.01 -16.75 -10.62
CA HIS A 557 2.81 -15.78 -11.69
C HIS A 557 3.81 -14.61 -11.66
N ARG A 558 4.79 -14.67 -10.75
CA ARG A 558 5.83 -13.64 -10.51
C ARG A 558 5.29 -12.30 -10.04
N TYR A 559 4.11 -12.29 -9.40
CA TYR A 559 3.53 -11.10 -8.77
C TYR A 559 3.73 -11.14 -7.25
N HIS A 560 3.69 -9.95 -6.64
CA HIS A 560 3.49 -9.82 -5.20
C HIS A 560 1.99 -9.73 -4.93
N ILE A 561 1.51 -10.38 -3.87
CA ILE A 561 0.11 -10.28 -3.45
C ILE A 561 -0.03 -9.27 -2.32
N ARG A 562 -1.03 -8.37 -2.38
CA ARG A 562 -1.25 -7.43 -1.28
C ARG A 562 -1.73 -8.16 -0.03
N HIS A 563 -1.32 -7.66 1.12
CA HIS A 563 -1.75 -8.11 2.45
C HIS A 563 -3.26 -8.25 2.50
N GLU A 564 -3.98 -7.23 2.04
CA GLU A 564 -5.44 -7.14 2.13
C GLU A 564 -6.12 -8.29 1.39
N TYR A 565 -5.57 -8.73 0.26
CA TYR A 565 -6.10 -9.87 -0.50
C TYR A 565 -5.85 -11.19 0.22
N VAL A 566 -4.66 -11.37 0.79
CA VAL A 566 -4.34 -12.57 1.58
C VAL A 566 -5.19 -12.61 2.84
N SER A 567 -5.33 -11.49 3.55
CA SER A 567 -6.17 -11.37 4.75
C SER A 567 -7.63 -11.72 4.45
N ARG A 568 -8.19 -11.19 3.35
CA ARG A 568 -9.55 -11.54 2.90
C ARG A 568 -9.67 -13.02 2.54
N ALA A 569 -8.68 -13.59 1.86
CA ALA A 569 -8.68 -15.02 1.51
C ALA A 569 -8.60 -15.93 2.75
N LEU A 570 -7.73 -15.60 3.72
CA LEU A 570 -7.65 -16.31 5.00
C LEU A 570 -8.97 -16.26 5.77
N SER A 571 -9.59 -15.07 5.82
CA SER A 571 -10.90 -14.90 6.45
C SER A 571 -11.99 -15.75 5.77
N TYR A 572 -11.94 -15.89 4.44
CA TYR A 572 -12.87 -16.76 3.69
C TYR A 572 -12.64 -18.25 4.01
N LEU A 573 -11.39 -18.65 4.23
CA LEU A 573 -11.02 -20.01 4.65
C LEU A 573 -11.26 -20.29 6.14
N ASN A 574 -11.92 -19.38 6.87
CA ASN A 574 -12.12 -19.45 8.33
C ASN A 574 -10.80 -19.55 9.13
N ILE A 575 -9.70 -19.05 8.57
CA ILE A 575 -8.42 -18.98 9.28
C ILE A 575 -8.40 -17.66 10.05
N SER A 576 -8.59 -17.74 11.37
CA SER A 576 -8.69 -16.59 12.28
C SER A 576 -7.35 -15.93 12.66
N ARG A 577 -6.26 -16.31 11.99
CA ARG A 577 -4.91 -15.80 12.25
C ARG A 577 -4.54 -14.76 11.21
N SER A 578 -3.82 -13.73 11.64
CA SER A 578 -3.43 -12.67 10.71
C SER A 578 -2.27 -13.05 9.81
N VAL A 579 -2.17 -12.28 8.74
CA VAL A 579 -0.98 -12.25 7.89
C VAL A 579 0.29 -11.96 8.71
N SER A 580 0.27 -11.05 9.70
CA SER A 580 1.45 -10.76 10.54
C SER A 580 1.90 -11.96 11.37
N HIS A 581 0.96 -12.75 11.90
CA HIS A 581 1.26 -14.00 12.61
C HIS A 581 2.02 -14.95 11.69
N PHE A 582 1.54 -15.12 10.46
CA PHE A 582 2.20 -15.96 9.47
C PHE A 582 3.56 -15.41 9.03
N ILE A 583 3.71 -14.11 8.80
CA ILE A 583 4.99 -13.49 8.44
C ILE A 583 6.06 -13.76 9.51
N GLY A 584 5.69 -13.65 10.80
CA GLY A 584 6.62 -13.89 11.90
C GLY A 584 7.12 -15.33 11.94
N LYS A 585 6.19 -16.30 11.86
CA LYS A 585 6.52 -17.73 11.90
C LYS A 585 7.21 -18.25 10.65
N LEU A 586 6.80 -17.73 9.49
CA LEU A 586 7.30 -18.14 8.18
C LEU A 586 8.40 -17.20 7.69
N SER A 587 9.09 -16.55 8.63
CA SER A 587 10.23 -15.68 8.36
C SER A 587 11.34 -16.47 7.67
N GLY A 588 11.67 -16.10 6.43
CA GLY A 588 12.62 -16.84 5.59
C GLY A 588 11.97 -17.77 4.57
N ILE A 589 10.65 -17.96 4.62
CA ILE A 589 9.83 -18.63 3.60
C ILE A 589 8.97 -17.61 2.85
N VAL A 590 8.37 -16.66 3.57
CA VAL A 590 7.60 -15.55 3.00
C VAL A 590 8.26 -14.22 3.39
N ASN A 591 8.39 -13.32 2.42
CA ASN A 591 8.83 -11.95 2.64
C ASN A 591 7.63 -11.00 2.57
N TYR A 592 7.63 -10.00 3.44
CA TYR A 592 6.63 -8.95 3.51
C TYR A 592 7.31 -7.59 3.41
N ASN A 593 6.92 -6.80 2.41
CA ASN A 593 7.48 -5.47 2.20
C ASN A 593 6.37 -4.52 1.71
N ASN A 594 6.22 -3.37 2.35
CA ASN A 594 5.27 -2.31 1.95
C ASN A 594 3.84 -2.82 1.66
N GLY A 595 3.29 -3.69 2.50
CA GLY A 595 1.92 -4.19 2.32
C GLY A 595 1.78 -5.30 1.28
N VAL A 596 2.88 -5.81 0.70
CA VAL A 596 2.84 -6.92 -0.26
C VAL A 596 3.69 -8.10 0.21
N LEU A 597 3.24 -9.30 -0.13
CA LEU A 597 3.80 -10.59 0.24
C LEU A 597 4.38 -11.29 -0.99
N LEU A 598 5.50 -11.98 -0.77
CA LEU A 598 6.16 -12.83 -1.77
C LEU A 598 6.71 -14.08 -1.10
N ALA A 599 6.44 -15.26 -1.65
CA ALA A 599 7.08 -16.48 -1.19
C ALA A 599 8.50 -16.55 -1.77
N ARG A 600 9.42 -17.14 -1.01
CA ARG A 600 10.81 -17.33 -1.42
C ARG A 600 10.91 -18.08 -2.74
N HIS A 601 9.98 -19.00 -2.99
CA HIS A 601 9.93 -19.74 -4.23
C HIS A 601 8.49 -20.09 -4.62
N HIS A 602 8.22 -20.18 -5.92
CA HIS A 602 6.91 -20.57 -6.42
C HIS A 602 6.59 -22.06 -6.20
N VAL A 603 7.62 -22.89 -6.02
CA VAL A 603 7.45 -24.35 -5.84
C VAL A 603 6.61 -24.68 -4.62
N TYR A 604 6.55 -23.84 -3.58
CA TYR A 604 5.65 -24.10 -2.45
C TYR A 604 4.18 -24.25 -2.85
N ALA A 605 3.73 -23.63 -3.96
CA ALA A 605 2.37 -23.78 -4.48
C ALA A 605 2.19 -24.98 -5.42
N ALA A 606 3.27 -25.71 -5.73
CA ALA A 606 3.29 -26.85 -6.65
C ALA A 606 3.68 -28.16 -5.96
N ILE A 607 3.89 -28.17 -4.64
CA ILE A 607 4.12 -29.40 -3.88
C ILE A 607 2.79 -30.16 -3.86
N PRO A 608 2.73 -31.39 -4.40
CA PRO A 608 1.50 -32.19 -4.37
C PRO A 608 1.15 -32.49 -2.90
N GLU A 609 0.04 -31.98 -2.41
CA GLU A 609 -0.54 -32.55 -1.20
C GLU A 609 -1.06 -33.94 -1.56
N GLY A 610 -0.51 -34.96 -0.89
CA GLY A 610 -1.12 -36.28 -0.92
C GLY A 610 -2.58 -36.16 -0.47
N ASN A 611 -3.50 -36.42 -1.39
CA ASN A 611 -4.94 -36.56 -1.19
C ASN A 611 -5.63 -35.45 -0.37
N VAL A 612 -5.86 -34.30 -1.00
CA VAL A 612 -7.05 -33.49 -0.69
C VAL A 612 -7.95 -33.53 -1.91
N THR A 613 -8.97 -34.40 -1.86
CA THR A 613 -10.08 -34.42 -2.80
C THR A 613 -10.82 -33.08 -2.73
N CYS A 614 -10.93 -32.42 -3.89
CA CYS A 614 -11.83 -31.28 -4.12
C CYS A 614 -13.28 -31.60 -3.77
#